data_AF-A0A0R3WXW1-F1
#
_entry.id   AF-A0A0R3WXW1-F1
#
_cell.length_a   1.000
_cell.length_b   1.000
_cell.length_c   1.000
_cell.angle_alpha   90.00
_cell.angle_beta   90.00
_cell.angle_gamma   90.00
#
_symmetry.space_group_name_H-M   'P 1'
#
loop_
_entity.id
_entity.type
_entity.pdbx_description
1 polymer ?
#
loop_
_entity_poly.entity_id
_entity_poly.type
_entity_poly.pdbx_seq_one_letter_code
_entity_poly.pdbx_strand_id
1 'polypeptide(L)' 'MMSPWVDPTKLIRKQCLVGPPYRFIMQVKFFSAEPQKLRDEYTRYLYVLQIRKQLEQGTLQCTDDQIAAELAAFLLQ' A
#
# COMPACT_ATOMS: atom_id res chain seq x y z
N MET A 1 -13.59 -0.05 8.23
CA MET A 1 -12.96 0.01 9.57
C MET A 1 -11.45 -0.10 9.35
N MET A 2 -10.68 0.99 9.54
CA MET A 2 -9.22 0.96 9.36
C MET A 2 -8.61 0.00 10.38
N SER A 3 -7.97 -1.07 9.90
CA SER A 3 -7.15 -1.91 10.76
C SER A 3 -5.98 -1.09 11.29
N PRO A 4 -5.74 -1.04 12.61
CA PRO A 4 -4.61 -0.32 13.16
C PRO A 4 -3.29 -0.92 12.65
N TRP A 5 -2.30 -0.07 12.38
CA TRP A 5 -0.95 -0.51 12.06
C TRP A 5 -0.38 -1.35 13.20
N VAL A 6 0.40 -2.37 12.85
CA VAL A 6 1.12 -3.18 13.83
C VAL A 6 2.19 -2.32 14.50
N ASP A 7 2.17 -2.28 15.84
CA ASP A 7 3.19 -1.65 16.65
C ASP A 7 4.40 -2.62 16.79
N PRO A 8 5.58 -2.27 16.25
CA PRO A 8 6.74 -3.15 16.27
C PRO A 8 7.35 -3.31 17.67
N THR A 9 6.98 -2.46 18.64
CA THR A 9 7.48 -2.52 20.02
C THR A 9 6.63 -3.41 20.92
N LYS A 10 5.44 -3.83 20.46
CA LYS A 10 4.49 -4.63 21.23
C LYS A 10 4.39 -6.06 20.71
N LEU A 11 4.13 -7.00 21.62
CA LEU A 11 3.86 -8.38 21.24
C LEU A 11 2.60 -8.48 20.37
N ILE A 12 2.66 -9.25 19.28
CA ILE A 12 1.55 -9.47 18.34
C ILE A 12 0.26 -9.91 19.06
N ARG A 13 0.36 -10.88 19.98
CA ARG A 13 -0.79 -11.37 20.77
C ARG A 13 -1.48 -10.31 21.62
N LYS A 14 -0.80 -9.20 21.94
CA LYS A 14 -1.36 -8.09 22.74
C LYS A 14 -2.10 -7.04 21.89
N GLN A 15 -1.91 -7.06 20.56
CA GLN A 15 -2.51 -6.09 19.64
C GLN A 15 -3.47 -6.73 18.62
N CYS A 16 -3.38 -8.05 18.41
CA CYS A 16 -4.30 -8.79 17.56
C CYS A 16 -5.32 -9.55 18.41
N LEU A 17 -6.55 -9.03 18.47
CA LEU A 17 -7.65 -9.63 19.23
C LEU A 17 -8.23 -10.89 18.57
N VAL A 18 -8.08 -11.01 17.24
CA VAL A 18 -8.62 -12.12 16.44
C VAL A 18 -7.48 -13.02 15.97
N GLY A 19 -7.50 -14.27 16.39
CA GLY A 19 -6.55 -15.30 16.02
C GLY A 19 -6.25 -16.27 17.18
N PRO A 20 -5.45 -17.33 16.93
CA PRO A 20 -4.84 -17.70 15.64
C PRO A 20 -5.83 -18.40 14.66
N PRO A 21 -5.56 -18.38 13.32
CA PRO A 21 -4.38 -17.77 12.67
C PRO A 21 -4.51 -16.24 12.55
N TYR A 22 -3.42 -15.51 12.84
CA TYR A 22 -3.35 -14.06 12.63
C TYR A 22 -3.21 -13.76 11.14
N ARG A 23 -3.95 -12.75 10.65
CA ARG A 23 -3.90 -12.29 9.26
C ARG A 23 -3.39 -10.85 9.22
N PHE A 24 -2.31 -10.63 8.47
CA PHE A 24 -1.73 -9.32 8.24
C PHE A 24 -1.76 -9.00 6.76
N ILE A 25 -1.91 -7.71 6.45
CA ILE A 25 -1.82 -7.19 5.09
C ILE A 25 -0.62 -6.25 5.06
N MET A 26 0.33 -6.54 4.16
CA MET A 26 1.45 -5.63 3.90
C MET A 26 0.92 -4.39 3.19
N GLN A 27 1.28 -3.21 3.69
CA GLN A 27 0.91 -1.92 3.12
C GLN A 27 2.06 -0.93 3.27
N VAL A 28 2.15 0.02 2.33
CA VAL A 28 3.09 1.15 2.43
C VAL A 28 2.56 2.15 3.45
N LYS A 29 3.34 2.41 4.49
CA LYS A 29 2.99 3.37 5.55
C LYS A 29 3.43 4.80 5.23
N PHE A 30 4.56 4.95 4.55
CA PHE A 30 5.15 6.22 4.20
C PHE A 30 5.48 6.21 2.72
N PHE A 31 4.98 7.19 1.97
CA PHE A 31 5.30 7.37 0.57
C PHE A 31 6.43 8.42 0.45
N SER A 32 7.51 8.06 -0.23
CA SER A 32 8.52 9.02 -0.67
C SER A 32 7.94 9.98 -1.72
N ALA A 33 8.31 11.26 -1.67
CA ALA A 33 8.02 12.21 -2.74
C ALA A 33 8.77 11.86 -4.05
N GLU A 34 9.86 11.10 -3.93
CA GLU A 34 10.70 10.68 -5.06
C GLU A 34 10.89 9.15 -5.01
N PRO A 35 9.85 8.36 -5.37
CA PRO A 35 9.91 6.89 -5.33
C PRO A 35 11.02 6.31 -6.23
N GLN A 36 11.40 7.02 -7.31
CA GLN A 36 12.50 6.66 -8.19
C GLN A 36 13.87 6.64 -7.49
N LYS A 37 14.03 7.39 -6.39
CA LYS A 37 15.29 7.44 -5.61
C LYS A 37 15.42 6.28 -4.62
N LEU A 38 14.39 5.44 -4.46
CA LEU A 38 14.50 4.23 -3.65
C LEU A 38 15.59 3.34 -4.26
N ARG A 39 16.57 2.94 -3.44
CA ARG A 39 17.74 2.17 -3.90
C ARG A 39 17.37 0.83 -4.51
N ASP A 40 16.35 0.18 -3.96
CA ASP A 40 15.94 -1.17 -4.32
C ASP A 40 14.75 -1.16 -5.29
N GLU A 41 14.92 -1.83 -6.42
CA GLU A 41 13.89 -2.02 -7.44
C GLU A 41 12.67 -2.78 -6.90
N TYR A 42 12.88 -3.79 -6.05
CA TYR A 42 11.80 -4.53 -5.44
C TYR A 42 10.94 -3.64 -4.55
N THR A 43 11.54 -2.70 -3.83
CA THR A 43 10.79 -1.72 -3.03
C THR A 43 9.97 -0.78 -3.92
N ARG A 44 10.51 -0.36 -5.07
CA ARG A 44 9.74 0.43 -6.05
C ARG A 44 8.56 -0.36 -6.60
N TYR A 45 8.74 -1.63 -6.90
CA TYR A 45 7.66 -2.50 -7.35
C TYR A 45 6.55 -2.64 -6.28
N LEU A 46 6.91 -2.82 -5.01
CA LEU A 46 5.94 -2.86 -3.91
C LEU A 46 5.14 -1.55 -3.77
N TYR A 47 5.76 -0.41 -4.04
CA TYR A 47 5.05 0.88 -4.10
C TYR A 47 4.00 0.90 -5.22
N VAL A 48 4.35 0.45 -6.42
CA VAL A 48 3.44 0.36 -7.57
C VAL A 48 2.26 -0.57 -7.24
N LEU A 49 2.50 -1.71 -6.60
CA LEU A 49 1.43 -2.63 -6.18
C LEU A 49 0.48 -1.99 -5.17
N GLN A 50 1.00 -1.18 -4.24
CA GLN A 50 0.14 -0.45 -3.29
C GLN A 50 -0.73 0.58 -4.03
N ILE A 51 -0.17 1.32 -4.99
CA ILE A 51 -0.91 2.30 -5.79
C ILE A 51 -2.02 1.62 -6.59
N ARG A 52 -1.71 0.50 -7.26
CA ARG A 52 -2.72 -0.30 -7.99
C ARG A 52 -3.87 -0.69 -7.08
N LYS A 53 -3.57 -1.23 -5.90
CA LYS A 53 -4.58 -1.61 -4.91
C LYS A 53 -5.42 -0.40 -4.46
N GLN A 54 -4.81 0.76 -4.26
CA GLN A 54 -5.54 1.96 -3.85
C GLN A 54 -6.45 2.50 -4.96
N LEU A 55 -6.05 2.41 -6.22
CA LEU A 55 -6.89 2.70 -7.40
C LEU A 55 -8.06 1.73 -7.49
N GLU A 56 -7.81 0.42 -7.42
CA GLU A 56 -8.86 -0.62 -7.43
C GLU A 56 -9.88 -0.43 -6.29
N GLN A 57 -9.43 0.03 -5.12
CA GLN A 57 -10.28 0.30 -3.96
C GLN A 57 -10.96 1.67 -3.98
N GLY A 58 -10.64 2.54 -4.95
CA GLY A 58 -11.14 3.91 -5.02
C GLY A 58 -10.66 4.83 -3.89
N THR A 59 -9.60 4.43 -3.18
CA THR A 59 -9.02 5.21 -2.08
C THR A 59 -7.99 6.24 -2.55
N LEU A 60 -7.40 6.01 -3.73
CA LEU A 60 -6.61 7.02 -4.42
C LEU A 60 -7.55 7.81 -5.34
N GLN A 61 -7.89 9.04 -4.95
CA GLN A 61 -8.66 9.93 -5.81
C GLN A 61 -7.73 10.68 -6.75
N CYS A 62 -7.93 10.48 -8.05
CA CYS A 62 -7.32 11.30 -9.08
C CYS A 62 -8.22 12.53 -9.28
N THR A 63 -7.61 13.70 -9.42
CA THR A 63 -8.34 14.95 -9.71
C THR A 63 -8.77 15.04 -11.17
N ASP A 64 -8.19 14.21 -12.04
CA ASP A 64 -8.42 14.17 -13.47
C ASP A 64 -8.53 12.70 -13.93
N ASP A 65 -9.61 12.39 -14.65
CA ASP A 65 -9.89 11.07 -15.21
C ASP A 65 -8.83 10.66 -16.24
N GLN A 66 -8.23 11.62 -16.95
CA GLN A 66 -7.15 11.35 -17.89
C GLN A 66 -5.92 10.80 -17.15
N ILE A 67 -5.55 11.42 -16.02
CA ILE A 67 -4.43 10.95 -15.18
C ILE A 67 -4.72 9.55 -14.62
N ALA A 68 -5.96 9.30 -14.19
CA ALA A 68 -6.36 7.98 -13.72
C ALA A 68 -6.23 6.91 -14.80
N ALA A 69 -6.66 7.22 -16.04
CA ALA A 69 -6.56 6.34 -17.19
C ALA A 69 -5.11 6.05 -17.59
N GLU A 70 -4.24 7.07 -17.60
CA GLU A 70 -2.81 6.91 -17.87
C GLU A 70 -2.12 6.03 -16.81
N LEU A 71 -2.41 6.25 -15.52
CA LEU A 71 -1.91 5.41 -14.44
C LEU A 71 -2.35 3.96 -14.59
N ALA A 72 -3.63 3.72 -14.92
CA ALA A 72 -4.15 2.38 -15.15
C ALA A 72 -3.47 1.70 -16.36
N ALA A 73 -3.21 2.45 -17.43
CA ALA A 73 -2.50 1.93 -18.59
C ALA A 73 -1.06 1.48 -18.25
N PHE A 74 -0.32 2.29 -17.47
CA PHE A 74 1.02 1.90 -17.01
C PHE A 74 1.02 0.67 -16.10
N LEU A 75 -0.07 0.43 -15.36
CA LEU A 75 -0.20 -0.74 -14.49
C LEU A 75 -0.57 -2.03 -15.24
N LEU A 76 -1.04 -1.93 -16.49
CA LEU A 76 -1.37 -3.06 -17.36
C LEU A 76 -0.24 -3.47 -18.31
N GLN A 77 0.76 -2.60 -18.50
CA GLN A 77 1.91 -2.81 -19.38
C GLN A 77 2.88 -3.86 -18.82
#